data_AF-A0AAC9LDE5-F1
#
_entry.id   AF-A0AAC9LDE5-F1
#
_cell.length_a   1.000
_cell.length_b   1.000
_cell.length_c   1.000
_cell.angle_alpha   90.00
_cell.angle_beta   90.00
_cell.angle_gamma   90.00
#
_symmetry.space_group_name_H-M   'P 1'
#
loop_
_entity.id
_entity.type
_entity.pdbx_description
1 polymer ?
#
loop_
_entity_poly.entity_id
_entity_poly.type
_entity_poly.pdbx_seq_one_letter_code
_entity_poly.pdbx_strand_id
1 'polypeptide(L)'
;MSVVTAPAASPATLPAADAATYADWFACLAEPTRVRLLHTVAIAPRPMTVGELTTTLGISQSTCSHHVRKLAETGFVTLVKEGTATRVAVNQACCTGLPHAADAVMGLLAPRPCCPEDVPADVDVRPLRDEDWPAVLRILGEGIDSGDATFETELPTAAALDAQWLAGHRWVAVIDGAVVGWAAAKPVSSRPCYAGVAETSVYVAADHRGRGVGKALIRHQVIAADDDGLWTLQTSIFPENRASLGLHRSAGFRTLGVRERIARHHGVWRDTVFLERRRDVDPPVAQGGTDDAPGGDTAGG
;
A
#
# COMPACT_ATOMS: atom_id res chain seq x y z
N MET A 1 19.63 33.08 -20.72
CA MET A 1 18.39 32.80 -19.95
C MET A 1 18.82 32.01 -18.73
N SER A 2 18.69 32.61 -17.55
CA SER A 2 19.10 32.00 -16.28
C SER A 2 18.23 30.78 -15.98
N VAL A 3 18.87 29.63 -15.82
CA VAL A 3 18.24 28.41 -15.31
C VAL A 3 17.89 28.69 -13.85
N VAL A 4 16.59 28.84 -13.56
CA VAL A 4 16.07 28.85 -12.20
C VAL A 4 16.15 27.41 -11.71
N THR A 5 17.20 27.10 -10.96
CA THR A 5 17.34 25.85 -10.22
C THR A 5 16.23 25.83 -9.16
N ALA A 6 15.25 24.93 -9.32
CA ALA A 6 14.28 24.66 -8.26
C ALA A 6 15.05 24.16 -7.01
N PRO A 7 14.71 24.64 -5.81
CA PRO A 7 15.40 24.22 -4.60
C PRO A 7 15.15 22.73 -4.37
N ALA A 8 16.22 21.97 -4.11
CA ALA A 8 16.13 20.59 -3.67
C ALA A 8 15.16 20.51 -2.49
N ALA A 9 14.15 19.64 -2.59
CA ALA A 9 13.18 19.43 -1.52
C ALA A 9 13.96 19.07 -0.23
N SER A 10 13.87 19.94 0.77
CA SER A 10 14.42 19.66 2.10
C SER A 10 13.79 18.37 2.62
N PRO A 11 14.54 17.51 3.35
CA PRO A 11 13.93 16.32 3.94
C PRO A 11 12.77 16.79 4.81
N ALA A 12 11.53 16.45 4.44
CA ALA A 12 10.40 16.97 5.19
C ALA A 12 10.46 16.37 6.58
N THR A 13 10.76 17.24 7.53
CA THR A 13 10.68 16.96 8.96
C THR A 13 9.24 16.69 9.31
N LEU A 14 9.00 15.74 10.22
CA LEU A 14 7.66 15.47 10.73
C LEU A 14 6.99 16.80 11.17
N PRO A 15 5.79 17.13 10.67
CA PRO A 15 5.10 18.34 11.05
C PRO A 15 4.95 18.45 12.58
N ALA A 16 5.11 19.66 13.13
CA ALA A 16 5.07 19.86 14.58
C ALA A 16 3.74 19.40 15.21
N ALA A 17 2.63 19.51 14.48
CA ALA A 17 1.32 19.05 14.91
C ALA A 17 1.24 17.51 15.01
N ASP A 18 1.84 16.80 14.05
CA ASP A 18 1.88 15.33 14.05
C ASP A 18 2.80 14.83 15.17
N ALA A 19 3.95 15.48 15.35
CA ALA A 19 4.87 15.18 16.44
C ALA A 19 4.20 15.35 17.82
N ALA A 20 3.44 16.42 18.02
CA ALA A 20 2.66 16.65 19.24
C ALA A 20 1.59 15.56 19.45
N THR A 21 0.87 15.21 18.38
CA THR A 21 -0.16 14.15 18.42
C THR A 21 0.45 12.81 18.83
N TYR A 22 1.59 12.42 18.25
CA TYR A 22 2.27 11.17 18.62
C TYR A 22 2.85 11.21 20.03
N ALA A 23 3.38 12.36 20.47
CA ALA A 23 3.85 12.53 21.84
C ALA A 23 2.71 12.33 22.85
N ASP A 24 1.52 12.87 22.56
CA ASP A 24 0.32 12.69 23.39
C ASP A 24 -0.13 11.23 23.41
N TRP A 25 -0.06 10.53 22.27
CA TRP A 25 -0.34 9.10 22.19
C TRP A 25 0.61 8.28 23.05
N PHE A 26 1.93 8.50 22.94
CA PHE A 26 2.91 7.78 23.75
C PHE A 26 2.79 8.13 25.24
N ALA A 27 2.58 9.40 25.59
CA ALA A 27 2.38 9.82 26.96
C ALA A 27 1.12 9.17 27.57
N CYS A 28 0.06 9.03 26.77
CA CYS A 28 -1.12 8.29 27.18
C CYS A 28 -0.81 6.80 27.34
N LEU A 29 -0.12 6.15 26.40
CA LEU A 29 0.16 4.71 26.48
C LEU A 29 1.28 4.33 27.47
N ALA A 30 2.07 5.29 27.96
CA ALA A 30 3.13 5.07 28.96
C ALA A 30 2.62 4.70 30.38
N GLU A 31 1.36 4.30 30.53
CA GLU A 31 0.77 3.87 31.80
C GLU A 31 0.15 2.46 31.67
N PRO A 32 0.57 1.48 32.50
CA PRO A 32 0.18 0.08 32.34
C PRO A 32 -1.34 -0.17 32.43
N THR A 33 -2.07 0.56 33.27
CA THR A 33 -3.52 0.40 33.45
C THR A 33 -4.26 0.80 32.18
N ARG A 34 -3.84 1.88 31.50
CA ARG A 34 -4.38 2.29 30.19
C ARG A 34 -4.13 1.27 29.10
N VAL A 35 -2.93 0.68 29.04
CA VAL A 35 -2.63 -0.39 28.06
C VAL A 35 -3.51 -1.61 28.30
N ARG A 36 -3.63 -2.04 29.57
CA ARG A 36 -4.51 -3.18 29.94
C ARG A 36 -5.97 -2.88 29.62
N LEU A 37 -6.46 -1.68 29.94
CA LEU A 37 -7.83 -1.26 29.66
C LEU A 37 -8.10 -1.26 28.15
N LEU A 38 -7.23 -0.64 27.36
CA LEU A 38 -7.37 -0.58 25.91
C LEU A 38 -7.40 -1.99 25.30
N HIS A 39 -6.52 -2.89 25.76
CA HIS A 39 -6.53 -4.28 25.34
C HIS A 39 -7.84 -5.00 25.70
N THR A 40 -8.33 -4.83 26.94
CA THR A 40 -9.60 -5.44 27.39
C THR A 40 -10.79 -4.96 26.56
N VAL A 41 -10.86 -3.66 26.24
CA VAL A 41 -11.91 -3.11 25.37
C VAL A 41 -11.75 -3.62 23.93
N ALA A 42 -10.52 -3.76 23.42
CA ALA A 42 -10.24 -4.19 22.05
C ALA A 42 -10.65 -5.64 21.75
N ILE A 43 -10.47 -6.54 22.72
CA ILE A 43 -10.84 -7.96 22.56
C ILE A 43 -12.31 -8.22 22.89
N ALA A 44 -13.03 -7.24 23.43
CA ALA A 44 -14.42 -7.40 23.78
C ALA A 44 -15.31 -7.44 22.52
N PRO A 45 -16.25 -8.39 22.42
CA PRO A 45 -17.12 -8.53 21.24
C PRO A 45 -18.15 -7.40 21.10
N ARG A 46 -18.30 -6.57 22.15
CA ARG A 46 -19.23 -5.44 22.20
C ARG A 46 -18.64 -4.31 23.06
N PRO A 47 -19.13 -3.07 22.92
CA PRO A 47 -18.79 -1.99 23.82
C PRO A 47 -19.04 -2.38 25.28
N MET A 48 -18.05 -2.12 26.14
CA MET A 48 -18.08 -2.46 27.56
C MET A 48 -18.48 -1.25 28.39
N THR A 49 -19.26 -1.47 29.45
CA THR A 49 -19.52 -0.42 30.44
C THR A 49 -18.30 -0.20 31.33
N VAL A 50 -18.19 1.01 31.90
CA VAL A 50 -17.15 1.31 32.90
C VAL A 50 -17.20 0.33 34.09
N GLY A 51 -18.39 -0.10 34.50
CA GLY A 51 -18.55 -1.12 35.55
C GLY A 51 -17.96 -2.47 35.17
N GLU A 52 -18.25 -2.98 33.97
CA GLU A 52 -17.66 -4.23 33.47
C GLU A 52 -16.13 -4.16 33.39
N LEU A 53 -15.58 -3.00 32.98
CA LEU A 53 -14.13 -2.78 32.94
C LEU A 53 -13.50 -2.80 34.34
N THR A 54 -14.13 -2.17 35.33
CA THR A 54 -13.62 -2.18 36.71
C THR A 54 -13.51 -3.58 37.28
N THR A 55 -14.55 -4.40 37.08
CA THR A 55 -14.58 -5.79 37.51
C THR A 55 -13.50 -6.62 36.80
N THR A 56 -13.36 -6.44 35.48
CA THR A 56 -12.41 -7.22 34.67
C THR A 56 -10.95 -6.88 35.00
N LEU A 57 -10.64 -5.60 35.25
CA LEU A 57 -9.29 -5.14 35.51
C LEU A 57 -8.88 -5.24 37.00
N GLY A 58 -9.85 -5.40 37.90
CA GLY A 58 -9.64 -5.42 39.35
C GLY A 58 -9.26 -4.06 39.91
N ILE A 59 -9.81 -2.98 39.36
CA ILE A 59 -9.49 -1.59 39.75
C ILE A 59 -10.74 -0.84 40.23
N SER A 60 -10.53 0.25 40.98
CA SER A 60 -11.65 1.08 41.45
C SER A 60 -12.38 1.79 40.31
N GLN A 61 -13.66 2.11 40.51
CA GLN A 61 -14.47 2.84 39.53
C GLN A 61 -13.94 4.25 39.24
N SER A 62 -13.40 4.95 40.25
CA SER A 62 -12.79 6.26 40.05
C SER A 62 -11.52 6.16 39.21
N THR A 63 -10.67 5.16 39.48
CA THR A 63 -9.46 4.86 38.69
C THR A 63 -9.83 4.55 37.24
N CYS A 64 -10.73 3.61 37.01
CA CYS A 64 -11.17 3.25 35.66
C CYS A 64 -11.75 4.45 34.91
N SER A 65 -12.64 5.22 35.52
CA SER A 65 -13.26 6.39 34.88
C SER A 65 -12.22 7.44 34.48
N HIS A 66 -11.21 7.66 35.32
CA HIS A 66 -10.10 8.58 35.02
C HIS A 66 -9.27 8.10 33.82
N HIS A 67 -8.91 6.81 33.76
CA HIS A 67 -8.14 6.27 32.62
C HIS A 67 -8.95 6.24 31.32
N VAL A 68 -10.24 5.90 31.39
CA VAL A 68 -11.16 5.93 30.23
C VAL A 68 -11.28 7.34 29.67
N ARG A 69 -11.40 8.35 30.53
CA ARG A 69 -11.47 9.75 30.10
C ARG A 69 -10.20 10.18 29.35
N LYS A 70 -9.02 9.90 29.92
CA LYS A 70 -7.74 10.20 29.26
C LYS A 70 -7.61 9.51 27.91
N LEU A 71 -7.98 8.22 27.84
CA LEU A 71 -7.97 7.48 26.57
C LEU A 71 -8.92 8.11 25.54
N ALA A 72 -10.10 8.59 25.96
CA ALA A 72 -11.05 9.25 25.08
C ALA A 72 -10.55 10.64 24.61
N GLU A 73 -9.90 11.41 25.49
CA GLU A 73 -9.30 12.72 25.15
C GLU A 73 -8.20 12.57 24.09
N THR A 74 -7.35 11.54 24.20
CA THR A 74 -6.36 11.21 23.16
C THR A 74 -6.94 10.46 21.95
N GLY A 75 -8.23 10.12 21.97
CA GLY A 75 -8.92 9.50 20.85
C GLY A 75 -8.81 7.97 20.74
N PHE A 76 -8.21 7.25 21.69
CA PHE A 76 -8.08 5.78 21.64
C PHE A 76 -9.39 5.03 21.83
N VAL A 77 -10.34 5.62 22.56
CA VAL A 77 -11.66 5.03 22.83
C VAL A 77 -12.76 6.04 22.55
N THR A 78 -13.91 5.55 22.09
CA THR A 78 -15.13 6.33 21.99
C THR A 78 -16.04 6.03 23.18
N LEU A 79 -16.74 7.07 23.65
CA LEU A 79 -17.65 6.99 24.77
C LEU A 79 -19.07 7.26 24.28
N VAL A 80 -19.97 6.30 24.47
CA VAL A 80 -21.39 6.46 24.16
C VAL A 80 -22.18 6.32 25.46
N LYS A 81 -23.05 7.30 25.74
CA LYS A 81 -23.93 7.27 26.91
C LYS A 81 -25.23 6.56 26.54
N GLU A 82 -25.48 5.42 27.17
CA GLU A 82 -26.73 4.66 27.03
C GLU A 82 -27.41 4.60 28.41
N GLY A 83 -28.45 5.42 28.59
CA GLY A 83 -29.13 5.57 29.88
C GLY A 83 -28.19 6.10 30.97
N THR A 84 -28.02 5.32 32.05
CA THR A 84 -27.13 5.65 33.18
C THR A 84 -25.71 5.12 33.00
N ALA A 85 -25.44 4.31 31.98
CA ALA A 85 -24.14 3.68 31.75
C ALA A 85 -23.36 4.37 30.62
N THR A 86 -22.05 4.52 30.81
CA THR A 86 -21.12 4.90 29.74
C THR A 86 -20.51 3.64 29.15
N ARG A 87 -20.73 3.43 27.85
CA ARG A 87 -20.11 2.37 27.08
C ARG A 87 -18.85 2.88 26.41
N VAL A 88 -17.81 2.06 26.49
CA VAL A 88 -16.47 2.30 25.99
C VAL A 88 -16.23 1.33 24.85
N ALA A 89 -15.84 1.84 23.69
CA ALA A 89 -15.41 1.04 22.54
C ALA A 89 -14.07 1.56 22.03
N VAL A 90 -13.27 0.72 21.38
CA VAL A 90 -12.04 1.18 20.72
C VAL A 90 -12.41 2.07 19.55
N ASN A 91 -11.70 3.19 19.41
CA ASN A 91 -11.77 3.96 18.19
C ASN A 91 -11.10 3.19 17.06
N GLN A 92 -11.89 2.74 16.09
CA GLN A 92 -11.39 1.93 14.96
C GLN A 92 -10.35 2.67 14.11
N ALA A 93 -10.35 4.02 14.11
CA ALA A 93 -9.32 4.81 13.45
C ALA A 93 -7.91 4.64 14.09
N CYS A 94 -7.83 4.29 15.37
CA CYS A 94 -6.56 4.03 16.05
C CYS A 94 -5.95 2.68 15.68
N CYS A 95 -6.78 1.70 15.30
CA CYS A 95 -6.31 0.37 14.90
C CYS A 95 -5.44 0.43 13.63
N THR A 96 -5.71 1.39 12.75
CA THR A 96 -4.89 1.64 11.55
C THR A 96 -3.82 2.70 11.78
N GLY A 97 -4.03 3.67 12.68
CA GLY A 97 -3.09 4.78 12.93
C GLY A 97 -1.86 4.44 13.77
N LEU A 98 -1.96 3.54 14.76
CA LEU A 98 -0.87 3.25 15.71
C LEU A 98 0.39 2.64 15.07
N PRO A 99 0.29 1.63 14.18
CA PRO A 99 1.47 1.11 13.46
C PRO A 99 2.16 2.20 12.63
N HIS A 100 1.38 3.12 12.02
CA HIS A 100 1.91 4.23 11.24
C HIS A 100 2.56 5.30 12.11
N ALA A 101 2.09 5.55 13.34
CA ALA A 101 2.71 6.52 14.24
C ALA A 101 4.13 6.10 14.66
N ALA A 102 4.35 4.81 14.93
CA ALA A 102 5.69 4.28 15.20
C ALA A 102 6.59 4.45 13.97
N ASP A 103 6.09 4.11 12.78
CA ASP A 103 6.81 4.32 11.51
C ASP A 103 7.12 5.81 11.28
N ALA A 104 6.20 6.72 11.60
CA ALA A 104 6.38 8.16 11.46
C ALA A 104 7.50 8.69 12.35
N VAL A 105 7.48 8.31 13.62
CA VAL A 105 8.43 8.72 14.65
C VAL A 105 9.82 8.16 14.36
N MET A 106 9.89 6.94 13.81
CA MET A 106 11.15 6.31 13.40
C MET A 106 11.65 6.79 12.02
N GLY A 107 10.97 7.77 11.40
CA GLY A 107 11.38 8.36 10.11
C GLY A 107 11.06 7.52 8.88
N LEU A 108 10.23 6.49 9.02
CA LEU A 108 9.79 5.60 7.94
C LEU A 108 8.61 6.17 7.12
N LEU A 109 8.01 7.29 7.57
CA LEU A 109 7.01 8.07 6.82
C LEU A 109 7.54 9.39 6.25
N ALA A 110 8.84 9.48 5.93
CA ALA A 110 9.34 10.57 5.10
C ALA A 110 8.44 10.76 3.86
N PRO A 111 8.26 12.01 3.37
CA PRO A 111 7.45 12.28 2.19
C PRO A 111 7.93 11.35 1.08
N ARG A 112 7.02 10.48 0.64
CA ARG A 112 7.37 9.48 -0.34
C ARG A 112 7.53 10.21 -1.66
N PRO A 113 8.64 10.02 -2.39
CA PRO A 113 8.72 10.53 -3.75
C PRO A 113 7.57 9.91 -4.54
N CYS A 114 6.82 10.73 -5.28
CA CYS A 114 5.72 10.25 -6.12
C CYS A 114 6.24 9.28 -7.20
N CYS A 115 7.45 9.53 -7.68
CA CYS A 115 8.21 8.72 -8.62
C CYS A 115 9.71 9.12 -8.59
N PRO A 116 10.62 8.30 -9.13
CA PRO A 116 12.03 8.68 -9.29
C PRO A 116 12.17 9.90 -10.22
N GLU A 117 12.93 10.92 -9.80
CA GLU A 117 13.22 12.10 -10.62
C GLU A 117 14.50 11.94 -11.46
N ASP A 118 15.42 11.08 -11.01
CA ASP A 118 16.72 10.83 -11.64
C ASP A 118 16.62 9.70 -12.69
N VAL A 119 15.89 9.97 -13.76
CA VAL A 119 15.75 9.04 -14.90
C VAL A 119 16.78 9.35 -15.99
N PRO A 120 17.48 8.34 -16.53
CA PRO A 120 18.43 8.56 -17.64
C PRO A 120 17.73 9.07 -18.90
N ALA A 121 18.32 10.07 -19.56
CA ALA A 121 17.76 10.67 -20.76
C ALA A 121 17.86 9.79 -22.02
N ASP A 122 18.73 8.77 -21.99
CA ASP A 122 18.93 7.80 -23.08
C ASP A 122 17.91 6.64 -23.06
N VAL A 123 17.04 6.58 -22.04
CA VAL A 123 16.01 5.54 -21.92
C VAL A 123 14.66 6.08 -22.39
N ASP A 124 14.23 5.63 -23.58
CA ASP A 124 12.89 5.89 -24.08
C ASP A 124 11.90 4.86 -23.52
N VAL A 125 10.77 5.31 -22.98
CA VAL A 125 9.69 4.42 -22.48
C VAL A 125 8.45 4.64 -23.32
N ARG A 126 7.98 3.56 -23.96
CA ARG A 126 6.85 3.59 -24.90
C ARG A 126 5.92 2.39 -24.71
N PRO A 127 4.68 2.44 -25.24
CA PRO A 127 3.80 1.29 -25.28
C PRO A 127 4.47 0.07 -25.93
N LEU A 128 4.16 -1.11 -25.39
CA LEU A 128 4.52 -2.40 -25.98
C LEU A 128 3.86 -2.55 -27.36
N ARG A 129 4.61 -3.06 -28.34
CA ARG A 129 4.14 -3.39 -29.69
C ARG A 129 4.35 -4.87 -29.98
N ASP A 130 3.69 -5.39 -31.01
CA ASP A 130 3.78 -6.81 -31.38
C ASP A 130 5.22 -7.26 -31.71
N GLU A 131 6.03 -6.36 -32.27
CA GLU A 131 7.44 -6.61 -32.59
C GLU A 131 8.35 -6.77 -31.35
N ASP A 132 7.91 -6.31 -30.18
CA ASP A 132 8.71 -6.34 -28.95
C ASP A 132 8.58 -7.66 -28.18
N TRP A 133 7.57 -8.48 -28.46
CA TRP A 133 7.30 -9.72 -27.74
C TRP A 133 8.51 -10.66 -27.61
N PRO A 134 9.33 -10.87 -28.66
CA PRO A 134 10.54 -11.68 -28.53
C PRO A 134 11.50 -11.15 -27.46
N ALA A 135 11.65 -9.82 -27.35
CA ALA A 135 12.52 -9.21 -26.36
C ALA A 135 11.91 -9.28 -24.94
N VAL A 136 10.59 -9.08 -24.82
CA VAL A 136 9.87 -9.22 -23.54
C VAL A 136 10.03 -10.64 -22.98
N LEU A 137 9.80 -11.66 -23.80
CA LEU A 137 9.92 -13.06 -23.42
C LEU A 137 11.37 -13.43 -23.07
N ARG A 138 12.36 -12.94 -23.82
CA ARG A 138 13.78 -13.13 -23.48
C ARG A 138 14.10 -12.56 -22.10
N ILE A 139 13.69 -11.32 -21.82
CA ILE A 139 13.96 -10.65 -20.54
C ILE A 139 13.24 -11.33 -19.37
N LEU A 140 12.02 -11.85 -19.59
CA LEU A 140 11.32 -12.65 -18.59
C LEU A 140 12.05 -13.98 -18.33
N GLY A 141 12.54 -14.62 -19.39
CA GLY A 141 13.36 -15.84 -19.31
C GLY A 141 14.60 -15.62 -18.44
N GLU A 142 15.33 -14.52 -18.65
CA GLU A 142 16.48 -14.15 -17.79
C GLU A 142 16.08 -13.99 -16.31
N GLY A 143 14.86 -13.51 -16.04
CA GLY A 143 14.31 -13.41 -14.69
C GLY A 143 13.98 -14.77 -14.08
N ILE A 144 13.35 -15.65 -14.84
CA ILE A 144 13.04 -17.04 -14.43
C ILE A 144 14.34 -17.81 -14.17
N ASP A 145 15.29 -17.75 -15.10
CA ASP A 145 16.59 -18.44 -15.02
C ASP A 145 17.41 -18.00 -13.80
N SER A 146 17.27 -16.74 -13.38
CA SER A 146 17.92 -16.26 -12.16
C SER A 146 17.36 -16.88 -10.87
N GLY A 147 16.13 -17.40 -10.91
CA GLY A 147 15.40 -17.93 -9.76
C GLY A 147 14.99 -16.91 -8.72
N ASP A 148 15.37 -15.62 -8.87
CA ASP A 148 15.24 -14.56 -7.86
C ASP A 148 14.34 -13.39 -8.28
N ALA A 149 13.58 -13.57 -9.35
CA ALA A 149 12.63 -12.57 -9.84
C ALA A 149 11.15 -13.00 -9.74
N THR A 150 10.87 -14.30 -9.88
CA THR A 150 9.51 -14.84 -9.96
C THR A 150 9.44 -16.25 -9.40
N PHE A 151 8.22 -16.71 -9.09
CA PHE A 151 7.92 -18.11 -8.79
C PHE A 151 7.65 -18.94 -10.04
N GLU A 152 7.46 -18.29 -11.20
CA GLU A 152 7.25 -18.98 -12.47
C GLU A 152 8.50 -19.81 -12.81
N THR A 153 8.29 -21.09 -13.09
CA THR A 153 9.35 -22.02 -13.47
C THR A 153 9.43 -22.26 -14.98
N GLU A 154 8.40 -21.83 -15.71
CA GLU A 154 8.29 -21.99 -17.16
C GLU A 154 7.98 -20.65 -17.80
N LEU A 155 8.59 -20.40 -18.96
CA LEU A 155 8.35 -19.17 -19.70
C LEU A 155 6.94 -19.18 -20.31
N PRO A 156 6.06 -18.24 -19.94
CA PRO A 156 4.72 -18.16 -20.53
C PRO A 156 4.77 -17.73 -22.00
N THR A 157 3.67 -17.96 -22.73
CA THR A 157 3.52 -17.48 -24.10
C THR A 157 3.16 -15.99 -24.13
N ALA A 158 3.48 -15.31 -25.25
CA ALA A 158 3.07 -13.93 -25.47
C ALA A 158 1.54 -13.76 -25.34
N ALA A 159 0.76 -14.67 -25.91
CA ALA A 159 -0.71 -14.64 -25.82
C ALA A 159 -1.23 -14.78 -24.38
N ALA A 160 -0.56 -15.57 -23.53
CA ALA A 160 -0.94 -15.70 -22.13
C ALA A 160 -0.69 -14.41 -21.34
N LEU A 161 0.46 -13.76 -21.56
CA LEU A 161 0.78 -12.47 -20.96
C LEU A 161 -0.16 -11.37 -21.47
N ASP A 162 -0.43 -11.35 -22.77
CA ASP A 162 -1.35 -10.43 -23.43
C ASP A 162 -2.77 -10.53 -22.86
N ALA A 163 -3.27 -11.74 -22.57
CA ALA A 163 -4.59 -11.93 -21.98
C ALA A 163 -4.66 -11.48 -20.51
N GLN A 164 -3.54 -11.47 -19.77
CA GLN A 164 -3.50 -11.16 -18.35
C GLN A 164 -3.26 -9.66 -18.06
N TRP A 165 -2.48 -9.00 -18.90
CA TRP A 165 -2.07 -7.61 -18.68
C TRP A 165 -3.15 -6.62 -19.10
N LEU A 166 -3.23 -5.49 -18.40
CA LEU A 166 -4.07 -4.36 -18.81
C LEU A 166 -3.48 -3.72 -20.07
N ALA A 167 -4.26 -3.59 -21.15
CA ALA A 167 -3.77 -3.10 -22.45
C ALA A 167 -3.09 -1.71 -22.38
N GLY A 168 -3.63 -0.80 -21.55
CA GLY A 168 -3.08 0.54 -21.33
C GLY A 168 -1.85 0.62 -20.41
N HIS A 169 -1.41 -0.50 -19.82
CA HIS A 169 -0.32 -0.51 -18.85
C HIS A 169 0.77 -1.52 -19.18
N ARG A 170 1.21 -1.53 -20.45
CA ARG A 170 2.30 -2.38 -20.96
C ARG A 170 3.33 -1.49 -21.63
N TRP A 171 4.53 -1.47 -21.05
CA TRP A 171 5.58 -0.52 -21.41
C TRP A 171 6.88 -1.26 -21.70
N VAL A 172 7.62 -0.78 -22.68
CA VAL A 172 9.00 -1.20 -22.94
C VAL A 172 9.94 -0.03 -22.79
N ALA A 173 11.13 -0.30 -22.27
CA ALA A 173 12.25 0.62 -22.24
C ALA A 173 13.20 0.30 -23.39
N VAL A 174 13.55 1.32 -24.16
CA VAL A 174 14.38 1.23 -25.36
C VAL A 174 15.63 2.08 -25.20
N ILE A 175 16.78 1.50 -25.51
CA ILE A 175 18.07 2.21 -25.63
C ILE A 175 18.65 1.82 -26.99
N ASP A 176 19.09 2.80 -27.77
CA ASP A 176 19.70 2.59 -29.10
C ASP A 176 18.87 1.67 -30.03
N GLY A 177 17.54 1.76 -29.92
CA GLY A 177 16.59 0.95 -30.71
C GLY A 177 16.35 -0.48 -30.20
N ALA A 178 17.03 -0.93 -29.15
CA ALA A 178 16.83 -2.24 -28.54
C ALA A 178 15.95 -2.18 -27.28
N VAL A 179 15.03 -3.13 -27.14
CA VAL A 179 14.24 -3.29 -25.90
C VAL A 179 15.12 -3.89 -24.80
N VAL A 180 15.33 -3.13 -23.74
CA VAL A 180 16.24 -3.44 -22.61
C VAL A 180 15.50 -3.63 -21.29
N GLY A 181 14.19 -3.43 -21.26
CA GLY A 181 13.35 -3.68 -20.10
C GLY A 181 11.87 -3.53 -20.44
N TRP A 182 11.01 -3.99 -19.55
CA TRP A 182 9.57 -3.84 -19.68
C TRP A 182 8.88 -3.72 -18.31
N ALA A 183 7.71 -3.12 -18.32
CA ALA A 183 6.82 -3.05 -17.16
C ALA A 183 5.38 -3.33 -17.58
N ALA A 184 4.67 -4.10 -16.77
CA ALA A 184 3.28 -4.45 -17.02
C ALA A 184 2.47 -4.40 -15.72
N ALA A 185 1.17 -4.17 -15.86
CA ALA A 185 0.21 -4.26 -14.76
C ALA A 185 -0.93 -5.22 -15.12
N LYS A 186 -1.46 -5.94 -14.13
CA LYS A 186 -2.63 -6.83 -14.25
C LYS A 186 -3.63 -6.56 -13.11
N PRO A 187 -4.93 -6.77 -13.31
CA PRO A 187 -5.91 -6.58 -12.24
C PRO A 187 -5.69 -7.60 -11.11
N VAL A 188 -5.89 -7.18 -9.86
CA VAL A 188 -5.76 -8.07 -8.69
C VAL A 188 -7.00 -8.93 -8.47
N SER A 189 -8.16 -8.44 -8.89
CA SER A 189 -9.45 -9.11 -8.67
C SER A 189 -10.46 -8.69 -9.74
N SER A 190 -11.35 -9.60 -10.12
CA SER A 190 -12.49 -9.33 -11.01
C SER A 190 -13.66 -8.62 -10.31
N ARG A 191 -13.67 -8.58 -8.97
CA ARG A 191 -14.73 -7.91 -8.20
C ARG A 191 -14.67 -6.39 -8.42
N PRO A 192 -15.79 -5.71 -8.70
CA PRO A 192 -15.82 -4.27 -8.98
C PRO A 192 -15.19 -3.39 -7.89
N CYS A 193 -15.26 -3.78 -6.62
CA CYS A 193 -14.66 -3.03 -5.52
C CYS A 193 -13.12 -2.98 -5.56
N TYR A 194 -12.47 -3.76 -6.42
CA TYR A 194 -11.01 -3.75 -6.64
C TYR A 194 -10.62 -3.23 -8.03
N ALA A 195 -11.53 -2.56 -8.77
CA ALA A 195 -11.30 -2.19 -10.17
C ALA A 195 -10.05 -1.33 -10.41
N GLY A 196 -9.64 -0.49 -9.45
CA GLY A 196 -8.42 0.31 -9.53
C GLY A 196 -7.25 -0.23 -8.72
N VAL A 197 -7.24 -1.55 -8.45
CA VAL A 197 -6.12 -2.24 -7.80
C VAL A 197 -5.43 -3.15 -8.81
N ALA A 198 -4.16 -2.84 -9.10
CA ALA A 198 -3.35 -3.61 -10.04
C ALA A 198 -2.07 -4.17 -9.40
N GLU A 199 -1.69 -5.38 -9.79
CA GLU A 199 -0.40 -5.96 -9.48
C GLU A 199 0.60 -5.59 -10.59
N THR A 200 1.77 -5.08 -10.22
CA THR A 200 2.77 -4.60 -11.17
C THR A 200 4.02 -5.47 -11.21
N SER A 201 4.66 -5.48 -12.37
CA SER A 201 5.92 -6.16 -12.64
C SER A 201 6.83 -5.25 -13.45
N VAL A 202 8.13 -5.26 -13.12
CA VAL A 202 9.18 -4.51 -13.81
C VAL A 202 10.39 -5.43 -13.99
N TYR A 203 10.83 -5.60 -15.23
CA TYR A 203 11.99 -6.42 -15.58
C TYR A 203 12.98 -5.62 -16.42
N VAL A 204 14.27 -5.85 -16.18
CA VAL A 204 15.38 -5.21 -16.89
C VAL A 204 16.34 -6.31 -17.33
N ALA A 205 16.74 -6.24 -18.61
CA ALA A 205 17.72 -7.13 -19.21
C ALA A 205 19.00 -7.17 -18.37
N ALA A 206 19.61 -8.34 -18.22
CA ALA A 206 20.73 -8.55 -17.29
C ALA A 206 21.90 -7.59 -17.52
N ASP A 207 22.21 -7.28 -18.79
CA ASP A 207 23.28 -6.40 -19.25
C ASP A 207 22.96 -4.89 -19.12
N HIS A 208 21.72 -4.53 -18.78
CA HIS A 208 21.26 -3.15 -18.62
C HIS A 208 20.86 -2.79 -17.18
N ARG A 209 21.09 -3.70 -16.22
CA ARG A 209 20.86 -3.44 -14.80
C ARG A 209 21.83 -2.37 -14.27
N GLY A 210 21.39 -1.60 -13.28
CA GLY A 210 22.19 -0.51 -12.70
C GLY A 210 22.28 0.77 -13.53
N ARG A 211 21.77 0.78 -14.77
CA ARG A 211 21.73 1.97 -15.65
C ARG A 211 20.54 2.90 -15.44
N GLY A 212 19.65 2.61 -14.49
CA GLY A 212 18.44 3.41 -14.24
C GLY A 212 17.21 3.04 -15.11
N VAL A 213 17.30 2.00 -15.97
CA VAL A 213 16.17 1.52 -16.80
C VAL A 213 14.92 1.21 -15.96
N GLY A 214 15.09 0.53 -14.82
CA GLY A 214 13.98 0.23 -13.91
C GLY A 214 13.31 1.49 -13.37
N LYS A 215 14.08 2.57 -13.11
CA LYS A 215 13.53 3.86 -12.64
C LYS A 215 12.67 4.51 -13.71
N ALA A 216 13.13 4.50 -14.97
CA ALA A 216 12.36 5.01 -16.11
C ALA A 216 11.01 4.29 -16.24
N LEU A 217 11.04 2.94 -16.19
CA LEU A 217 9.86 2.09 -16.29
C LEU A 217 8.86 2.32 -15.15
N ILE A 218 9.33 2.24 -13.90
CA ILE A 218 8.43 2.38 -12.75
C ILE A 218 7.85 3.80 -12.64
N ARG A 219 8.64 4.83 -13.00
CA ARG A 219 8.16 6.21 -13.08
C ARG A 219 7.01 6.32 -14.07
N HIS A 220 7.19 5.82 -15.29
CA HIS A 220 6.17 5.89 -16.32
C HIS A 220 4.91 5.10 -15.94
N GLN A 221 5.09 3.87 -15.41
CA GLN A 221 3.99 3.01 -14.97
C GLN A 221 3.15 3.67 -13.87
N VAL A 222 3.80 4.31 -12.89
CA VAL A 222 3.11 5.01 -11.80
C VAL A 222 2.28 6.17 -12.30
N ILE A 223 2.84 7.01 -13.18
CA ILE A 223 2.14 8.18 -13.74
C ILE A 223 0.92 7.71 -14.55
N ALA A 224 1.12 6.75 -15.47
CA ALA A 224 0.02 6.21 -16.27
C ALA A 224 -1.08 5.57 -15.42
N ALA A 225 -0.71 4.87 -14.35
CA ALA A 225 -1.67 4.28 -13.42
C ALA A 225 -2.53 5.34 -12.70
N ASP A 226 -1.92 6.44 -12.24
CA ASP A 226 -2.65 7.53 -11.59
C ASP A 226 -3.61 8.24 -12.56
N ASP A 227 -3.17 8.46 -13.81
CA ASP A 227 -3.95 9.09 -14.87
C ASP A 227 -5.15 8.22 -15.30
N ASP A 228 -4.98 6.89 -15.35
CA ASP A 228 -6.04 5.93 -15.70
C ASP A 228 -6.91 5.50 -14.50
N GLY A 229 -6.72 6.11 -13.33
CA GLY A 229 -7.58 5.90 -12.16
C GLY A 229 -7.29 4.64 -11.34
N LEU A 230 -6.12 4.02 -11.50
CA LEU A 230 -5.64 2.97 -10.60
C LEU A 230 -5.18 3.60 -9.28
N TRP A 231 -5.93 3.39 -8.20
CA TRP A 231 -5.62 3.99 -6.89
C TRP A 231 -4.63 3.17 -6.05
N THR A 232 -4.40 1.90 -6.38
CA THR A 232 -3.40 1.05 -5.73
C THR A 232 -2.60 0.23 -6.75
N LEU A 233 -1.28 0.33 -6.67
CA LEU A 233 -0.34 -0.60 -7.31
C LEU A 233 0.27 -1.48 -6.22
N GLN A 234 0.34 -2.80 -6.44
CA GLN A 234 0.94 -3.73 -5.49
C GLN A 234 1.92 -4.68 -6.17
N THR A 235 2.86 -5.22 -5.41
CA THR A 235 3.79 -6.23 -5.91
C THR A 235 4.34 -7.09 -4.77
N SER A 236 4.81 -8.29 -5.08
CA SER A 236 5.48 -9.20 -4.15
C SER A 236 6.91 -9.43 -4.62
N ILE A 237 7.89 -9.17 -3.75
CA ILE A 237 9.31 -9.21 -4.09
C ILE A 237 10.03 -10.14 -3.11
N PHE A 238 10.94 -10.98 -3.60
CA PHE A 238 11.80 -11.78 -2.74
C PHE A 238 12.67 -10.88 -1.83
N PRO A 239 12.82 -11.19 -0.53
CA PRO A 239 13.63 -10.38 0.39
C PRO A 239 15.08 -10.19 -0.06
N GLU A 240 15.63 -11.16 -0.80
CA GLU A 240 16.99 -11.13 -1.33
C GLU A 240 17.16 -10.08 -2.44
N ASN A 241 16.08 -9.72 -3.15
CA ASN A 241 16.11 -8.77 -4.26
C ASN A 241 16.08 -7.32 -3.76
N ARG A 242 17.17 -6.91 -3.09
CA ARG A 242 17.35 -5.57 -2.52
C ARG A 242 17.25 -4.45 -3.57
N ALA A 243 17.68 -4.72 -4.80
CA ALA A 243 17.59 -3.76 -5.90
C ALA A 243 16.14 -3.45 -6.26
N SER A 244 15.29 -4.47 -6.41
CA SER A 244 13.86 -4.29 -6.68
C SER A 244 13.15 -3.62 -5.51
N LEU A 245 13.46 -3.98 -4.26
CA LEU A 245 12.92 -3.30 -3.08
C LEU A 245 13.29 -1.80 -3.05
N GLY A 246 14.54 -1.46 -3.36
CA GLY A 246 15.00 -0.08 -3.46
C GLY A 246 14.30 0.69 -4.58
N LEU A 247 14.14 0.06 -5.75
CA LEU A 247 13.44 0.64 -6.90
C LEU A 247 11.99 1.00 -6.55
N HIS A 248 11.24 0.07 -5.97
CA HIS A 248 9.85 0.31 -5.60
C HIS A 248 9.72 1.39 -4.52
N ARG A 249 10.60 1.39 -3.51
CA ARG A 249 10.62 2.47 -2.49
C ARG A 249 10.88 3.84 -3.11
N SER A 250 11.76 3.93 -4.11
CA SER A 250 12.02 5.19 -4.83
C SER A 250 10.83 5.68 -5.67
N ALA A 251 9.84 4.82 -5.90
CA ALA A 251 8.58 5.14 -6.58
C ALA A 251 7.39 5.24 -5.60
N GLY A 252 7.66 5.45 -4.31
CA GLY A 252 6.63 5.68 -3.29
C GLY A 252 5.93 4.42 -2.78
N PHE A 253 6.42 3.22 -3.11
CA PHE A 253 5.90 1.99 -2.52
C PHE A 253 6.31 1.86 -1.06
N ARG A 254 5.37 1.40 -0.22
CA ARG A 254 5.57 1.02 1.17
C ARG A 254 5.48 -0.49 1.34
N THR A 255 6.17 -1.02 2.34
CA THR A 255 6.01 -2.42 2.75
C THR A 255 4.74 -2.57 3.58
N LEU A 256 3.89 -3.52 3.20
CA LEU A 256 2.71 -3.93 3.96
C LEU A 256 3.00 -5.06 4.94
N GLY A 257 3.92 -5.95 4.59
CA GLY A 257 4.31 -7.07 5.43
C GLY A 257 5.22 -8.05 4.71
N VAL A 258 5.68 -9.04 5.47
CA VAL A 258 6.40 -10.21 4.95
C VAL A 258 5.48 -11.41 5.02
N ARG A 259 5.35 -12.14 3.91
CA ARG A 259 4.61 -13.40 3.83
C ARG A 259 5.62 -14.53 3.94
N GLU A 260 5.75 -15.08 5.13
CA GLU A 260 6.71 -16.15 5.43
C GLU A 260 6.27 -17.47 4.81
N ARG A 261 7.22 -18.20 4.20
CA ARG A 261 7.05 -19.53 3.59
C ARG A 261 5.79 -19.62 2.71
N ILE A 262 5.52 -18.56 1.94
CA ILE A 262 4.26 -18.42 1.20
C ILE A 262 4.17 -19.39 0.02
N ALA A 263 5.31 -19.78 -0.57
CA ALA A 263 5.37 -20.74 -1.66
C ALA A 263 6.67 -21.54 -1.67
N ARG A 264 6.64 -22.73 -2.29
CA ARG A 264 7.79 -23.60 -2.47
C ARG A 264 8.36 -23.45 -3.87
N HIS A 265 9.61 -23.03 -3.98
CA HIS A 265 10.35 -22.82 -5.23
C HIS A 265 11.63 -23.67 -5.21
N HIS A 266 11.84 -24.52 -6.23
CA HIS A 266 12.95 -25.50 -6.28
C HIS A 266 13.15 -26.31 -4.99
N GLY A 267 12.05 -26.71 -4.34
CA GLY A 267 12.09 -27.49 -3.10
C GLY A 267 12.33 -26.68 -1.82
N VAL A 268 12.55 -25.37 -1.91
CA VAL A 268 12.77 -24.46 -0.79
C VAL A 268 11.54 -23.58 -0.57
N TRP A 269 11.11 -23.43 0.68
CA TRP A 269 10.08 -22.45 1.04
C TRP A 269 10.67 -21.04 1.00
N ARG A 270 10.06 -20.14 0.25
CA ARG A 270 10.50 -18.75 0.13
C ARG A 270 9.50 -17.78 0.73
N ASP A 271 10.03 -16.70 1.26
CA ASP A 271 9.27 -15.57 1.78
C ASP A 271 9.07 -14.54 0.67
N THR A 272 8.06 -13.68 0.79
CA THR A 272 7.95 -12.47 -0.03
C THR A 272 7.69 -11.23 0.82
N VAL A 273 8.25 -10.10 0.40
CA VAL A 273 7.89 -8.79 0.91
C VAL A 273 6.75 -8.28 0.03
N PHE A 274 5.60 -7.97 0.64
CA PHE A 274 4.46 -7.41 -0.06
C PHE A 274 4.50 -5.88 0.04
N LEU A 275 4.46 -5.21 -1.11
CA LEU A 275 4.55 -3.76 -1.21
C LEU A 275 3.31 -3.22 -1.90
N GLU A 276 2.92 -2.00 -1.53
CA GLU A 276 1.93 -1.23 -2.26
C GLU A 276 2.37 0.22 -2.45
N ARG A 277 1.87 0.86 -3.51
CA ARG A 277 1.81 2.30 -3.68
C ARG A 277 0.34 2.69 -3.80
N ARG A 278 -0.07 3.73 -3.09
CA ARG A 278 -1.39 4.34 -3.24
C ARG A 278 -1.25 5.71 -3.88
N ARG A 279 -2.21 6.08 -4.70
CA ARG A 279 -2.34 7.46 -5.20
C ARG A 279 -2.64 8.39 -4.02
N ASP A 280 -2.11 9.61 -4.05
CA ASP A 280 -2.29 10.63 -2.99
C ASP A 280 -3.70 11.25 -2.95
N VAL A 281 -4.57 10.91 -3.89
CA VAL A 281 -5.96 11.38 -3.96
C VAL A 281 -6.88 10.21 -3.65
N ASP A 282 -7.76 10.37 -2.67
CA ASP A 282 -8.76 9.34 -2.34
C ASP A 282 -9.58 8.98 -3.60
N PRO A 283 -9.81 7.67 -3.84
CA PRO A 283 -10.60 7.26 -4.99
C PRO A 283 -12.01 7.88 -4.88
N PRO A 284 -12.64 8.26 -6.01
CA PRO A 284 -14.00 8.76 -5.99
C PRO A 284 -14.89 7.70 -5.33
N VAL A 285 -15.63 8.12 -4.29
CA VAL A 285 -16.62 7.26 -3.64
C VAL A 285 -17.60 6.81 -4.72
N ALA A 286 -17.65 5.51 -5.01
CA ALA A 286 -18.66 4.95 -5.89
C ALA A 286 -20.02 5.33 -5.32
N GLN A 287 -20.73 6.23 -6.01
CA GLN A 287 -22.09 6.58 -5.65
C GLN A 287 -22.92 5.31 -5.76
N GLY A 288 -23.37 4.79 -4.61
CA GLY A 288 -24.29 3.66 -4.56
C GLY A 288 -25.47 3.98 -5.45
N GLY A 289 -25.75 3.08 -6.40
CA GLY A 289 -26.93 3.19 -7.26
C GLY A 289 -28.15 3.39 -6.38
N THR A 290 -28.85 4.50 -6.59
CA THR A 290 -30.23 4.65 -6.14
C THR A 290 -31.04 3.58 -6.83
N ASP A 291 -31.48 2.62 -6.04
CA ASP A 291 -32.44 1.59 -6.40
C ASP A 291 -33.81 2.28 -6.60
N ASP A 292 -33.99 2.91 -7.77
CA ASP A 292 -35.29 3.37 -8.24
C ASP A 292 -36.06 2.13 -8.72
N ALA A 293 -36.64 1.41 -7.77
CA ALA A 293 -37.69 0.46 -8.06
C ALA A 293 -38.94 1.23 -8.54
N PRO A 294 -39.49 0.96 -9.73
CA PRO A 294 -40.73 1.60 -10.15
C PRO A 294 -41.87 1.05 -9.28
N GLY A 295 -42.60 2.00 -8.67
CA GLY A 295 -43.75 1.73 -7.82
C GLY A 295 -44.79 0.87 -8.51
N GLY A 296 -45.31 -0.10 -7.76
CA GLY A 296 -46.41 -0.96 -8.18
C GLY A 296 -47.66 -0.15 -8.47
N ASP A 297 -48.21 -0.39 -9.66
CA ASP A 297 -49.50 0.09 -10.07
C ASP A 297 -50.58 -0.80 -9.43
N THR A 298 -51.33 -0.23 -8.49
CA THR A 298 -52.60 -0.79 -8.00
C THR A 298 -53.67 0.27 -8.17
N ALA A 299 -54.55 0.11 -9.17
CA ALA A 299 -56.00 0.30 -9.04
C ALA A 299 -56.70 0.06 -10.38
N GLY A 300 -57.33 -1.12 -10.51
CA GLY A 300 -58.56 -1.28 -11.28
C GLY A 300 -59.68 -1.53 -10.28
N GLY A 301 -60.61 -0.58 -10.18
CA GLY A 301 -61.78 -0.60 -9.28
C GLY A 301 -62.24 0.80 -8.94
#